data_AF-A0A3D4ZIV5-F1
#
_entry.id   AF-A0A3D4ZIV5-F1
#
_cell.length_a   1.000
_cell.length_b   1.000
_cell.length_c   1.000
_cell.angle_alpha   90.00
_cell.angle_beta   90.00
_cell.angle_gamma   90.00
#
_symmetry.space_group_name_H-M   'P 1'
#
loop_
_entity.id
_entity.type
_entity.pdbx_description
1 polymer ?
#
loop_
_entity_poly.entity_id
_entity_poly.type
_entity_poly.pdbx_seq_one_letter_code
_entity_poly.pdbx_strand_id
1 'polypeptide(L)' 'RTEKHVVQLDRNLLERLARTEQKFCLVRVIEKRGSAPCDVGFQMAVFEDGTVEGTVGGGSVEAKAIEDARQTT' A
#
# COMPACT_ATOMS: atom_id res chain seq x y z
N ARG A 1 1.35 -15.08 22.98
CA ARG A 1 1.55 -15.33 21.55
C ARG A 1 2.17 -14.06 20.98
N THR A 2 3.49 -14.03 20.81
CA THR A 2 4.24 -12.80 20.51
C THR A 2 3.76 -12.25 19.17
N GLU A 3 3.07 -11.12 19.21
CA GLU A 3 2.67 -10.37 18.02
C GLU A 3 3.95 -9.93 17.31
N LYS A 4 4.36 -10.70 16.31
CA LYS A 4 5.34 -10.24 15.34
C LYS A 4 4.65 -9.12 14.57
N HIS A 5 4.88 -7.88 14.98
CA HIS A 5 4.69 -6.72 14.10
C HIS A 5 5.67 -6.88 12.93
N VAL A 6 5.28 -7.66 11.92
CA VAL A 6 6.04 -7.79 10.69
C VAL A 6 5.74 -6.54 9.89
N VAL A 7 6.51 -5.49 10.14
CA VAL A 7 6.55 -4.34 9.24
C VAL A 7 7.28 -4.82 8.00
N GLN A 8 6.53 -5.31 7.01
CA GLN A 8 7.08 -5.56 5.68
C GLN A 8 7.21 -4.20 4.98
N LEU A 9 8.45 -3.80 4.75
CA LEU A 9 8.77 -2.55 4.06
C LEU A 9 9.36 -2.92 2.70
N ASP A 10 8.68 -2.55 1.62
CA ASP A 10 9.24 -2.68 0.29
C ASP A 10 10.33 -1.62 0.09
N ARG A 11 11.56 -2.06 -0.24
CA ARG A 11 12.71 -1.18 -0.40
C ARG A 11 12.50 -0.18 -1.54
N ASN A 12 11.98 -0.62 -2.68
CA ASN A 12 11.84 0.23 -3.85
C ASN A 12 10.79 1.31 -3.61
N LEU A 13 9.67 0.93 -2.98
CA LEU A 13 8.65 1.86 -2.54
C LEU A 13 9.25 2.89 -1.57
N LEU A 14 9.97 2.46 -0.52
CA LEU A 14 10.60 3.38 0.42
C LEU A 14 11.58 4.34 -0.26
N GLU A 15 12.43 3.84 -1.14
CA GLU A 15 13.40 4.65 -1.88
C GLU A 15 12.70 5.67 -2.79
N ARG A 16 11.60 5.28 -3.45
CA ARG A 16 10.77 6.19 -4.25
C ARG A 16 10.12 7.27 -3.38
N LEU A 17 9.49 6.88 -2.27
CA LEU A 17 8.82 7.79 -1.35
C LEU A 17 9.79 8.77 -0.67
N ALA A 18 11.02 8.34 -0.38
CA ALA A 18 12.02 9.21 0.24
C ALA A 18 12.60 10.27 -0.71
N ARG A 19 12.37 10.13 -2.02
CA ARG A 19 12.97 11.00 -3.06
C ARG A 19 11.95 11.83 -3.82
N THR A 20 10.67 11.51 -3.71
CA THR A 20 9.60 12.22 -4.42
C THR A 20 9.18 13.48 -3.67
N GLU A 21 8.88 14.53 -4.43
CA GLU A 21 8.17 15.73 -3.93
C GLU A 21 6.68 15.72 -4.32
N GLN A 22 6.26 14.73 -5.13
CA GLN A 22 4.85 14.58 -5.54
C GLN A 22 3.99 14.21 -4.35
N LYS A 23 2.75 14.70 -4.32
CA LYS A 23 1.78 14.26 -3.33
C LYS A 23 1.35 12.82 -3.62
N PHE A 24 1.13 12.06 -2.56
CA PHE A 24 0.64 10.69 -2.65
C PHE A 24 -0.19 10.33 -1.42
N CYS A 25 -1.08 9.37 -1.60
CA CYS A 25 -1.75 8.66 -0.51
C CYS A 25 -1.05 7.29 -0.32
N LEU A 26 -0.70 6.96 0.92
CA LEU A 26 -0.11 5.66 1.28
C LEU A 26 -1.19 4.73 1.83
N VAL A 27 -1.40 3.61 1.15
CA VAL A 27 -2.32 2.54 1.55
C VAL A 27 -1.53 1.42 2.19
N ARG A 28 -2.05 0.83 3.28
CA ARG A 28 -1.41 -0.26 4.01
C ARG A 28 -2.41 -1.31 4.49
N VAL A 29 -2.05 -2.59 4.34
CA VAL A 29 -2.77 -3.71 4.97
C VAL A 29 -2.42 -3.76 6.45
N ILE A 30 -3.39 -3.46 7.32
CA ILE A 30 -3.23 -3.47 8.79
C ILE A 30 -3.71 -4.77 9.44
N GLU A 31 -4.63 -5.48 8.79
CA GLU A 31 -5.20 -6.75 9.27
C GLU A 31 -5.61 -7.59 8.06
N LYS A 32 -5.58 -8.91 8.22
CA LYS A 32 -6.08 -9.88 7.24
C LYS A 32 -6.89 -10.95 7.96
N ARG A 33 -8.05 -11.30 7.39
CA ARG A 33 -8.87 -12.44 7.83
C ARG A 33 -8.99 -13.45 6.69
N GLY A 34 -8.77 -14.73 7.01
CA GLY A 34 -8.80 -15.81 6.01
C GLY A 34 -7.56 -15.85 5.10
N SER A 35 -7.70 -16.50 3.95
CA SER A 35 -6.60 -16.85 3.03
C SER A 35 -6.43 -15.88 1.85
N ALA A 36 -6.62 -14.58 2.07
CA ALA A 36 -6.36 -13.57 1.04
C ALA A 36 -4.89 -13.63 0.53
N PRO A 37 -4.58 -13.26 -0.72
CA PRO A 37 -3.22 -13.28 -1.26
C PRO A 37 -2.31 -12.14 -0.76
N CYS A 38 -2.82 -11.25 0.09
CA CYS A 38 -2.05 -10.18 0.72
C CYS A 38 -1.47 -10.63 2.06
N ASP A 39 -0.43 -9.96 2.55
CA ASP A 39 0.02 -10.11 3.95
C ASP A 39 -0.09 -8.78 4.70
N VAL A 40 -0.24 -8.86 6.02
CA VAL A 40 -0.20 -7.67 6.88
C VAL A 40 1.13 -6.97 6.69
N GLY A 41 1.07 -5.66 6.45
CA GLY A 41 2.25 -4.86 6.15
C GLY A 41 2.45 -4.58 4.67
N PHE A 42 1.72 -5.20 3.73
CA PHE A 42 1.76 -4.79 2.32
C PHE A 42 1.38 -3.31 2.18
N GLN A 43 2.07 -2.62 1.27
CA GLN A 43 1.93 -1.17 1.07
C GLN A 43 1.83 -0.84 -0.41
N MET A 44 1.06 0.19 -0.69
CA MET A 44 0.89 0.76 -2.02
C MET A 44 0.80 2.28 -1.91
N ALA A 45 1.54 3.03 -2.71
CA ALA A 45 1.41 4.47 -2.84
C ALA A 45 0.66 4.82 -4.12
N VAL A 46 -0.29 5.74 -4.01
CA VAL A 46 -1.06 6.29 -5.14
C VAL A 46 -0.70 7.77 -5.25
N PHE A 47 -0.04 8.14 -6.34
CA PHE A 47 0.44 9.50 -6.58
C PHE A 47 -0.64 10.37 -7.22
N GLU A 48 -0.52 11.69 -7.09
CA GLU A 48 -1.47 12.66 -7.65
C GLU A 48 -1.59 12.58 -9.19
N ASP A 49 -0.54 12.12 -9.88
CA ASP A 49 -0.54 11.87 -11.32
C ASP A 49 -1.25 10.56 -11.72
N GLY A 50 -1.78 9.83 -10.74
CA GLY A 50 -2.49 8.57 -10.91
C GLY A 50 -1.58 7.35 -11.02
N THR A 51 -0.25 7.51 -10.97
CA THR A 51 0.69 6.39 -10.91
C THR A 51 0.62 5.67 -9.56
N VAL A 52 0.96 4.39 -9.56
CA VAL A 52 0.88 3.51 -8.39
C VAL A 52 2.20 2.77 -8.22
N GLU A 53 2.69 2.67 -6.99
CA GLU A 53 3.89 1.90 -6.61
C GLU A 53 3.55 0.95 -5.46
N GLY A 54 4.03 -0.30 -5.52
CA GLY A 54 3.70 -1.32 -4.54
C GLY A 54 2.33 -1.98 -4.78
N THR A 55 1.89 -2.81 -3.84
CA THR A 55 0.65 -3.58 -3.94
C THR A 55 0.09 -3.87 -2.55
N VAL A 56 -1.24 -3.96 -2.45
CA VAL A 56 -1.94 -4.47 -1.26
C VAL A 56 -2.51 -5.88 -1.47
N GLY A 57 -2.03 -6.58 -2.50
CA GLY A 57 -2.37 -7.97 -2.83
C GLY A 57 -3.26 -8.14 -4.07
N GLY A 58 -3.50 -7.08 -4.85
CA GLY A 58 -4.22 -7.15 -6.12
C GLY A 58 -5.75 -7.32 -6.02
N GLY A 59 -6.37 -7.56 -7.18
CA GLY A 59 -7.79 -7.86 -7.30
C GLY A 59 -8.71 -6.65 -7.03
N SER A 60 -9.96 -6.93 -6.64
CA SER A 60 -10.98 -5.90 -6.44
C SER A 60 -10.70 -4.99 -5.24
N VAL A 61 -10.07 -5.51 -4.18
CA VAL A 61 -9.70 -4.73 -2.99
C VAL A 61 -8.65 -3.68 -3.33
N GLU A 62 -7.62 -4.04 -4.11
CA GLU A 62 -6.61 -3.09 -4.56
C GLU A 62 -7.22 -2.02 -5.48
N ALA A 63 -8.05 -2.42 -6.44
CA ALA A 63 -8.74 -1.48 -7.32
C ALA A 63 -9.59 -0.46 -6.53
N LYS A 64 -10.33 -0.93 -5.51
CA LYS A 64 -11.12 -0.05 -4.66
C LYS A 64 -10.26 0.89 -3.82
N ALA A 65 -9.16 0.38 -3.25
CA ALA A 65 -8.23 1.20 -2.48
C ALA A 65 -7.57 2.29 -3.35
N ILE A 66 -7.26 2.02 -4.62
CA ILE A 66 -6.74 3.03 -5.56
C ILE A 66 -7.80 4.11 -5.82
N GLU A 67 -9.05 3.72 -6.04
CA GLU A 67 -10.16 4.66 -6.23
C GLU A 67 -10.31 5.59 -5.03
N ASP A 68 -10.36 5.03 -3.81
CA ASP A 68 -10.53 5.80 -2.58
C ASP A 68 -9.33 6.74 -2.32
N ALA A 69 -8.11 6.27 -2.59
CA ALA A 69 -6.89 7.07 -2.46
C ALA A 69 -6.88 8.28 -3.39
N ARG A 70 -7.36 8.13 -4.63
CA ARG A 70 -7.45 9.21 -5.63
C ARG A 70 -8.44 10.30 -5.24
N GLN A 71 -9.44 9.99 -4.43
CA GLN A 71 -10.39 10.99 -3.94
C GLN A 71 -9.83 11.86 -2.81
N THR A 72 -8.69 11.46 -2.24
CA THR A 72 -8.09 12.08 -1.04
C THR A 72 -6.82 12.88 -1.34
N THR A 73 -6.26 12.71 -2.55
CA THR A 73 -5.00 13.36 -2.99
C THR A 73 -5.30 14.65 -3.74
#